data_AF-A0A497IZD4-F1
#
_entry.id   AF-A0A497IZD4-F1
#
_cell.length_a   1.000
_cell.length_b   1.000
_cell.length_c   1.000
_cell.angle_alpha   90.00
_cell.angle_beta   90.00
_cell.angle_gamma   90.00
#
_symmetry.space_group_name_H-M   'P 1'
#
loop_
_entity.id
_entity.type
_entity.pdbx_description
1 polymer ?
#
loop_
_entity_poly.entity_id
_entity_poly.type
_entity_poly.pdbx_seq_one_letter_code
_entity_poly.pdbx_strand_id
1 'polypeptide(L)'
;MGIGKYVIIRLINAFAVLLIALFIVSLVFSTAAEKELKAQIYEEIMAQLNANPQLQKAFAANATAREQWIETQKKLKFKLYGLDKPLFQRILLRVGEQLRLKFGKSHSLKSRSGSSEVKDIILEALPRT
;
A
#
# COMPACT_ATOMS: atom_id res chain seq x y z
N MET A 1 8.88 34.17 28.16
CA MET A 1 7.94 33.14 27.63
C MET A 1 8.00 31.95 28.57
N GLY A 2 6.88 31.52 29.16
CA GLY A 2 6.87 30.36 30.06
C GLY A 2 7.34 29.09 29.35
N ILE A 3 8.07 28.22 30.05
CA ILE A 3 8.65 26.97 29.54
C ILE A 3 7.57 26.13 28.81
N GLY A 4 6.36 26.07 29.35
CA GLY A 4 5.24 25.37 28.71
C GLY A 4 4.87 25.93 27.32
N LYS A 5 4.86 27.26 27.16
CA LYS A 5 4.57 27.90 25.86
C LYS A 5 5.67 27.62 24.84
N TYR A 6 6.93 27.61 25.27
CA TYR A 6 8.07 27.23 24.43
C TYR A 6 8.00 25.77 23.98
N VAL A 7 7.73 24.84 24.89
CA VAL A 7 7.60 23.40 24.59
C VAL A 7 6.46 23.14 23.61
N ILE A 8 5.30 23.77 23.81
CA ILE A 8 4.14 23.62 22.91
C ILE A 8 4.47 24.12 21.49
N ILE A 9 5.06 25.31 21.36
CA ILE A 9 5.43 25.86 20.04
C ILE A 9 6.43 24.92 19.35
N ARG A 10 7.39 24.38 20.09
CA ARG A 10 8.39 23.45 19.56
C ARG A 10 7.76 22.12 19.10
N LEU A 11 6.81 21.58 19.86
CA LEU A 11 6.04 20.39 19.48
C LEU A 11 5.22 20.63 18.20
N ILE A 12 4.55 21.78 18.09
CA ILE A 12 3.78 22.13 16.90
C ILE A 12 4.70 22.24 15.67
N ASN A 13 5.85 22.91 15.80
CA ASN A 13 6.82 23.01 14.71
C ASN A 13 7.36 21.64 14.30
N ALA A 14 7.73 20.78 15.26
CA ALA A 14 8.21 19.44 14.97
C ALA A 14 7.13 18.60 14.27
N PHE A 15 5.88 18.70 14.72
CA PHE A 15 4.75 18.01 14.12
C PHE A 15 4.46 18.51 12.70
N ALA A 16 4.55 19.82 12.45
CA ALA A 16 4.39 20.40 11.12
C ALA A 16 5.47 19.90 10.15
N VAL A 17 6.73 19.87 10.58
CA VAL A 17 7.85 19.32 9.78
C VAL A 17 7.62 17.84 9.47
N LEU A 18 7.18 17.06 10.45
CA LEU A 18 6.84 15.64 10.26
C LEU A 18 5.73 15.46 9.23
N LEU A 19 4.65 16.25 9.31
CA LEU A 19 3.56 16.21 8.33
C LEU A 19 4.05 16.53 6.91
N ILE A 20 4.88 17.56 6.76
CA ILE A 20 5.45 17.93 5.45
C ILE A 20 6.33 16.81 4.91
N ALA A 21 7.19 16.22 5.75
CA ALA A 21 8.05 15.11 5.34
C ALA A 21 7.23 13.90 4.88
N LEU A 22 6.21 13.49 5.65
CA LEU A 22 5.31 12.39 5.28
C LEU A 22 4.57 12.68 3.96
N PHE A 23 4.15 13.92 3.75
CA PHE A 23 3.48 14.32 2.53
C PHE A 23 4.40 14.21 1.31
N ILE A 24 5.65 14.69 1.41
CA ILE A 24 6.65 14.59 0.34
C ILE A 24 6.94 13.12 0.03
N VAL A 25 7.18 12.29 1.06
CA VAL A 25 7.40 10.85 0.88
C VAL A 25 6.19 10.21 0.19
N SER A 26 4.97 10.49 0.66
CA SER A 26 3.77 9.92 0.06
C SER A 26 3.59 10.33 -1.41
N LEU A 27 3.96 11.56 -1.78
CA LEU A 27 3.94 12.03 -3.17
C LEU A 27 4.95 11.28 -4.02
N VAL A 28 6.21 11.25 -3.60
CA VAL A 28 7.33 10.65 -4.36
C VAL A 28 7.08 9.15 -4.56
N PHE A 29 6.64 8.45 -3.52
CA PHE A 29 6.42 7.01 -3.58
C PHE A 29 5.06 6.61 -4.17
N SER A 30 4.13 7.56 -4.42
CA SER A 30 2.81 7.19 -4.93
C SER A 30 2.86 6.49 -6.28
N THR A 31 3.71 6.98 -7.19
CA THR A 31 3.82 6.44 -8.55
C THR A 31 4.53 5.08 -8.55
N ALA A 32 5.57 4.91 -7.75
CA ALA A 32 6.26 3.63 -7.58
C ALA A 32 5.32 2.58 -6.97
N ALA A 33 4.61 2.94 -5.89
CA ALA A 33 3.64 2.06 -5.23
C ALA A 33 2.49 1.66 -6.17
N GLU A 34 2.04 2.56 -7.06
CA GLU A 34 1.04 2.21 -8.07
C GLU A 34 1.52 1.20 -9.09
N LYS A 35 2.76 1.37 -9.58
CA LYS A 35 3.35 0.42 -10.54
C LYS A 35 3.48 -0.96 -9.91
N GLU A 36 3.99 -1.01 -8.68
CA GLU A 36 4.15 -2.25 -7.93
C GLU A 36 2.79 -2.93 -7.70
N LEU A 37 1.79 -2.18 -7.26
CA LEU A 37 0.45 -2.71 -7.02
C LEU A 37 -0.24 -3.22 -8.29
N LYS A 38 -0.04 -2.55 -9.43
CA LYS A 38 -0.55 -3.03 -10.73
C LYS A 38 0.13 -4.34 -11.16
N ALA A 39 1.45 -4.45 -10.95
CA ALA A 39 2.18 -5.68 -11.24
C ALA A 39 1.67 -6.84 -10.36
N GLN A 40 1.50 -6.60 -9.06
CA GLN A 40 0.94 -7.60 -8.13
C GLN A 40 -0.47 -8.05 -8.53
N ILE A 41 -1.35 -7.11 -8.90
CA ILE A 41 -2.71 -7.44 -9.37
C ILE A 41 -2.64 -8.35 -10.61
N TYR A 42 -1.73 -8.05 -11.54
CA TYR A 42 -1.56 -8.86 -12.75
C TYR A 42 -1.05 -10.27 -12.42
N GLU A 43 -0.02 -10.37 -11.58
CA GLU A 43 0.51 -11.66 -11.12
C GLU A 43 -0.56 -12.49 -10.40
N GLU A 44 -1.37 -11.86 -9.54
CA GLU A 44 -2.44 -12.56 -8.81
C GLU A 44 -3.53 -13.06 -9.77
N ILE A 45 -3.91 -12.27 -10.78
CA ILE A 45 -4.88 -12.71 -11.80
C ILE A 45 -4.32 -13.88 -12.62
N MET A 46 -3.03 -13.83 -12.99
CA MET A 46 -2.39 -14.92 -13.72
C MET A 46 -2.22 -16.17 -12.88
N ALA A 47 -1.90 -16.04 -11.59
CA ALA A 47 -1.87 -17.15 -10.65
C ALA A 47 -3.25 -17.80 -10.51
N GLN A 48 -4.32 -17.02 -10.39
CA GLN A 48 -5.70 -17.52 -10.34
C GLN A 48 -6.10 -18.25 -11.63
N LEU A 49 -5.68 -17.75 -12.79
CA LEU A 49 -5.91 -18.38 -14.07
C LEU A 49 -5.14 -19.71 -14.19
N ASN A 50 -3.88 -19.73 -13.74
CA ASN A 50 -3.03 -20.91 -13.80
C ASN A 50 -3.47 -22.00 -12.81
N ALA A 51 -3.97 -21.61 -11.63
CA ALA A 51 -4.45 -22.53 -10.60
C ALA A 51 -5.80 -23.20 -10.96
N ASN A 52 -6.58 -22.62 -11.88
CA ASN A 52 -7.91 -23.12 -12.25
C ASN A 52 -7.90 -23.78 -13.65
N PRO A 53 -7.74 -25.12 -13.73
CA PRO A 53 -7.71 -25.82 -15.02
C PRO A 53 -9.04 -25.74 -15.80
N GLN A 54 -10.17 -25.50 -15.12
CA GLN A 54 -11.46 -25.27 -15.78
C GLN A 54 -11.49 -23.93 -16.53
N LEU A 55 -10.92 -22.87 -15.94
CA LEU A 55 -10.82 -21.55 -16.60
C LEU A 55 -9.88 -21.62 -17.80
N GLN A 56 -8.76 -22.33 -17.70
CA GLN A 56 -7.86 -22.54 -18.84
C GLN A 56 -8.56 -23.23 -20.02
N LYS A 57 -9.33 -24.29 -19.74
CA LYS A 57 -10.09 -25.00 -20.78
C LYS A 57 -11.20 -24.12 -21.39
N ALA A 58 -11.91 -23.34 -20.56
CA ALA A 58 -12.95 -22.43 -21.02
C ALA A 58 -12.39 -21.30 -21.91
N PHE A 59 -11.20 -20.80 -21.60
CA PHE A 59 -10.55 -19.71 -22.33
C PHE A 59 -9.68 -20.15 -23.50
N ALA A 60 -9.31 -21.44 -23.59
CA ALA A 60 -8.58 -22.00 -24.73
C ALA A 60 -9.39 -21.93 -26.04
N ALA A 61 -10.72 -21.97 -25.95
CA ALA A 61 -11.63 -21.90 -27.09
C ALA A 61 -12.03 -20.46 -27.50
N ASN A 62 -11.81 -19.46 -26.63
CA ASN A 62 -12.22 -18.09 -26.90
C ASN A 62 -11.29 -17.06 -26.21
N ALA A 63 -10.33 -16.54 -26.97
CA ALA A 63 -9.37 -15.53 -26.51
C ALA A 63 -10.04 -14.21 -26.07
N THR A 64 -11.15 -13.81 -26.72
CA THR A 64 -11.85 -12.55 -26.39
C THR A 64 -12.53 -12.61 -25.02
N ALA A 65 -13.10 -13.76 -24.65
CA ALA A 65 -13.73 -13.96 -23.34
C ALA A 65 -12.69 -13.94 -22.20
N ARG A 66 -11.47 -14.42 -22.47
CA ARG A 66 -10.34 -14.36 -21.54
C ARG A 66 -9.94 -12.93 -21.22
N GLU A 67 -9.77 -12.10 -22.25
CA GLU A 67 -9.38 -10.70 -22.09
C GLU A 67 -10.45 -9.90 -21.34
N GLN A 68 -11.73 -10.11 -21.67
CA GLN A 68 -12.85 -9.46 -20.98
C GLN A 68 -12.92 -9.83 -19.49
N TRP A 69 -12.68 -11.10 -19.16
CA TRP A 69 -12.61 -11.54 -17.77
C TRP A 69 -11.44 -10.89 -17.02
N ILE A 70 -10.24 -10.88 -17.62
CA ILE A 70 -9.05 -10.23 -17.05
C ILE A 70 -9.31 -8.74 -16.79
N GLU A 71 -9.88 -8.02 -17.75
CA GLU A 71 -10.21 -6.59 -17.61
C GLU A 71 -11.25 -6.34 -16.52
N THR A 72 -12.24 -7.22 -16.37
CA THR A 72 -13.23 -7.15 -15.31
C THR A 72 -12.59 -7.33 -13.94
N GLN A 73 -11.71 -8.34 -13.79
CA GLN A 73 -10.98 -8.57 -12.54
C GLN A 73 -10.05 -7.40 -12.19
N LYS A 74 -9.35 -6.82 -13.18
CA LYS A 74 -8.54 -5.61 -12.97
C LYS A 74 -9.38 -4.44 -12.46
N LYS A 75 -10.53 -4.16 -13.08
CA LYS A 75 -11.42 -3.06 -12.67
C LYS A 75 -11.92 -3.23 -11.23
N LEU A 76 -12.33 -4.44 -10.85
CA LEU A 76 -12.75 -4.74 -9.48
C LEU A 76 -11.61 -4.47 -8.48
N LYS A 77 -10.40 -4.95 -8.79
CA LYS A 77 -9.22 -4.74 -7.93
C LYS A 77 -8.79 -3.29 -7.86
N PHE A 78 -8.82 -2.55 -8.97
CA PHE A 78 -8.52 -1.11 -8.96
C PHE A 78 -9.50 -0.33 -8.08
N LYS A 79 -10.77 -0.71 -8.08
CA LYS A 79 -11.78 -0.11 -7.20
C LYS A 79 -11.53 -0.46 -5.72
N LEU A 80 -11.20 -1.72 -5.41
CA LEU A 80 -10.90 -2.17 -4.04
C LEU A 80 -9.68 -1.47 -3.45
N TYR A 81 -8.59 -1.37 -4.22
CA TYR A 81 -7.38 -0.68 -3.80
C TYR A 81 -7.48 0.85 -3.92
N GLY A 82 -8.62 1.39 -4.38
CA GLY A 82 -8.85 2.81 -4.52
C GLY A 82 -7.95 3.49 -5.55
N LEU A 83 -7.41 2.75 -6.53
CA LEU A 83 -6.63 3.30 -7.65
C LEU A 83 -7.48 4.20 -8.56
N ASP A 84 -8.79 4.05 -8.48
CA ASP A 84 -9.80 4.89 -9.16
C ASP A 84 -9.97 6.26 -8.48
N LYS A 85 -9.52 6.41 -7.22
CA LYS A 85 -9.68 7.66 -6.47
C LYS A 85 -8.65 8.72 -6.90
N PRO A 86 -9.00 10.02 -6.83
CA PRO A 86 -8.05 11.10 -7.11
C PRO A 86 -6.82 11.00 -6.21
N LEU A 87 -5.64 11.30 -6.79
CA LEU A 87 -4.33 11.17 -6.14
C LEU A 87 -4.30 11.86 -4.76
N PHE A 88 -4.88 13.05 -4.66
CA PHE A 88 -4.91 13.81 -3.41
C PHE A 88 -5.60 13.05 -2.27
N GLN A 89 -6.76 12.43 -2.53
CA GLN A 89 -7.49 11.65 -1.53
C GLN A 89 -6.68 10.42 -1.07
N ARG A 90 -5.95 9.79 -2.00
CA ARG A 90 -5.10 8.63 -1.69
C ARG A 90 -3.90 9.01 -0.83
N ILE A 91 -3.29 10.16 -1.09
CA ILE A 91 -2.19 10.70 -0.29
C ILE A 91 -2.67 11.02 1.12
N LEU A 92 -3.82 11.69 1.28
CA LEU A 92 -4.37 12.02 2.61
C LEU A 92 -4.66 10.76 3.43
N LEU A 93 -5.25 9.73 2.82
CA LEU A 93 -5.49 8.44 3.47
C LEU A 93 -4.17 7.79 3.90
N ARG A 94 -3.17 7.74 3.01
CA ARG A 94 -1.85 7.15 3.29
C ARG A 94 -1.12 7.88 4.42
N VAL A 95 -1.12 9.22 4.42
CA VAL A 95 -0.54 10.01 5.51
C VAL A 95 -1.26 9.70 6.83
N GLY A 96 -2.58 9.58 6.82
CA GLY A 96 -3.36 9.17 8.00
C GLY A 96 -3.02 7.78 8.53
N GLU A 97 -2.77 6.81 7.64
CA GLU A 97 -2.31 5.47 7.99
C GLU A 97 -0.89 5.49 8.57
N GLN A 98 0.02 6.24 7.96
CA GLN A 98 1.41 6.42 8.45
C GLN A 98 1.45 7.06 9.84
N LEU A 99 0.62 8.06 10.10
CA LEU A 99 0.48 8.67 11.43
C LEU A 99 -0.03 7.67 12.48
N ARG A 100 -0.84 6.70 12.07
CA ARG A 100 -1.30 5.59 12.91
C ARG A 100 -0.33 4.40 12.94
N LEU A 101 0.87 4.56 12.37
CA LEU A 101 1.90 3.52 12.24
C LEU A 101 1.38 2.26 11.49
N LYS A 102 0.46 2.45 10.56
CA LYS A 102 -0.05 1.41 9.66
C LYS A 102 0.69 1.50 8.33
N PHE A 103 1.85 0.86 8.27
CA PHE A 103 2.72 0.90 7.08
C PHE A 103 2.39 -0.17 6.03
N GLY A 104 1.47 -1.10 6.35
CA GLY A 104 1.11 -2.22 5.49
C GLY A 104 2.00 -3.45 5.68
N LYS A 105 1.94 -4.36 4.72
CA LYS A 105 2.67 -5.64 4.73
C LYS A 105 3.93 -5.56 3.89
N SER A 106 4.98 -6.24 4.35
CA SER A 106 6.25 -6.41 3.65
C SER A 106 6.14 -7.56 2.66
N HIS A 107 6.70 -7.37 1.45
CA HIS A 107 6.72 -8.38 0.39
C HIS A 107 7.89 -9.35 0.50
N SER A 108 9.04 -8.90 1.03
CA SER A 108 10.28 -9.69 1.08
C SER A 108 10.64 -10.16 2.49
N LEU A 109 10.34 -9.33 3.51
CA LEU A 109 10.73 -9.59 4.88
C LEU A 109 9.54 -10.03 5.75
N LYS A 110 9.79 -10.94 6.68
CA LYS A 110 8.86 -11.31 7.75
C LYS A 110 9.55 -11.12 9.11
N SER A 111 8.76 -10.82 10.13
CA SER A 111 9.20 -10.83 11.54
C SER A 111 9.65 -12.25 11.92
N ARG A 112 10.46 -12.40 12.99
CA ARG A 112 10.81 -13.75 13.53
C ARG A 112 9.57 -14.53 13.98
N SER A 113 8.47 -13.82 14.29
CA SER A 113 7.16 -14.42 14.59
C SER A 113 6.40 -14.93 13.36
N GLY A 114 6.88 -14.62 12.14
CA GLY A 114 6.21 -14.91 10.88
C GLY A 114 5.24 -13.83 10.41
N SER A 115 5.02 -12.76 11.18
CA SER A 115 4.19 -11.61 10.76
C SER A 115 4.80 -10.91 9.55
N SER A 116 3.97 -10.56 8.56
CA SER A 116 4.37 -9.73 7.42
C SER A 116 4.10 -8.24 7.66
N GLU A 117 3.53 -7.84 8.79
CA GLU A 117 3.24 -6.43 9.07
C GLU A 117 4.55 -5.66 9.29
N VAL A 118 4.73 -4.57 8.55
CA VAL A 118 5.97 -3.76 8.60
C VAL A 118 6.18 -3.18 10.00
N LYS A 119 5.10 -2.81 10.69
CA LYS A 119 5.17 -2.31 12.07
C LYS A 119 5.83 -3.34 13.00
N ASP A 120 5.44 -4.60 12.90
CA ASP A 120 5.97 -5.66 13.76
C ASP A 120 7.45 -5.90 13.47
N ILE A 121 7.83 -5.89 12.19
CA ILE A 121 9.22 -6.03 11.76
C ILE A 121 10.09 -4.87 12.30
N ILE A 122 9.62 -3.63 12.19
CA ILE A 122 10.34 -2.46 12.70
C ILE A 122 10.47 -2.52 14.23
N LEU A 123 9.37 -2.82 14.93
CA LEU A 123 9.37 -2.92 16.39
C LEU A 123 10.30 -4.02 16.91
N GLU A 124 10.43 -5.11 16.17
CA GLU A 124 11.36 -6.18 16.47
C GLU A 124 12.82 -5.79 16.22
N ALA A 125 13.09 -4.98 15.21
CA ALA A 125 14.43 -4.50 14.89
C ALA A 125 14.94 -3.42 15.86
N LEU A 126 14.05 -2.74 16.57
CA LEU A 126 14.43 -1.77 17.59
C LEU A 126 15.04 -2.48 18.81
N PRO A 127 16.18 -2.00 19.34
CA PRO A 127 16.75 -2.56 20.55
C PRO A 127 15.74 -2.43 21.69
N ARG A 128 15.58 -3.51 22.47
CA ARG A 128 14.78 -3.49 23.70
C ARG A 128 15.50 -2.60 24.71
N THR A 129 15.16 -1.32 24.73
CA THR A 129 15.52 -0.37 25.78
C THR A 129 14.56 -0.49 26.95
#